data_AF-A0A7S1XZU1-F1
#
_entry.id   AF-A0A7S1XZU1-F1
#
_cell.length_a   1.000
_cell.length_b   1.000
_cell.length_c   1.000
_cell.angle_alpha   90.00
_cell.angle_beta   90.00
_cell.angle_gamma   90.00
#
_symmetry.space_group_name_H-M   'P 1'
#
loop_
_entity.id
_entity.type
_entity.pdbx_description
1 polymer ?
#
loop_
_entity_poly.entity_id
_entity_poly.type
_entity_poly.pdbx_seq_one_letter_code
_entity_poly.pdbx_strand_id
1 'polypeptide(L)'
;VVGSPIGIPPVVMGLTILAAGTSVPDLLSSVIVARQGEGDMAVSSSIGSNIFDVLVGLPLPWLAFNLIKGRVVKVGADNLFLSVIILLGMLVAVICTIIVNKWRMTQSLGYAMFCLYAVFVAQDLLRVTDWGC
;
A
#
# COMPACT_ATOMS: atom_id res chain seq x y z
N VAL A 1 15.05 -19.48 4.22
CA VAL A 1 13.98 -19.29 5.23
C VAL A 1 14.57 -18.71 6.50
N VAL A 2 14.73 -17.39 6.56
CA VAL A 2 15.45 -16.68 7.64
C VAL A 2 14.64 -16.62 8.95
N GLY A 3 13.33 -16.89 8.93
CA GLY A 3 12.44 -16.88 10.10
C GLY A 3 12.39 -18.18 10.93
N SER A 4 12.96 -19.29 10.46
CA SER A 4 12.93 -20.58 11.19
C SER A 4 13.63 -20.56 12.57
N PRO A 5 14.70 -19.78 12.81
CA PRO A 5 15.32 -19.72 14.14
C PRO A 5 14.56 -18.85 15.15
N ILE A 6 13.64 -17.98 14.70
CA ILE A 6 13.05 -16.89 15.51
C ILE A 6 11.55 -17.13 15.79
N GLY A 7 10.97 -18.24 15.30
CA GLY A 7 9.57 -18.59 15.55
C GLY A 7 8.54 -17.68 14.87
N ILE A 8 8.96 -16.76 13.99
CA ILE A 8 8.06 -15.83 13.29
C ILE A 8 7.48 -16.55 12.06
N PRO A 9 6.15 -16.61 11.91
CA PRO A 9 5.52 -17.22 10.74
C PRO A 9 6.04 -16.60 9.43
N PRO A 10 6.33 -17.40 8.37
CA PRO A 10 6.81 -16.89 7.08
C PRO A 10 5.90 -15.84 6.45
N VAL A 11 4.59 -15.95 6.71
CA VAL A 11 3.56 -14.99 6.25
C VAL A 11 3.75 -13.63 6.92
N VAL A 12 4.01 -13.59 8.23
CA VAL A 12 4.27 -12.34 8.97
C VAL A 12 5.57 -11.71 8.48
N MET A 13 6.62 -12.50 8.30
CA MET A 13 7.89 -12.00 7.74
C MET A 13 7.71 -11.41 6.33
N GLY A 14 6.86 -12.03 5.49
CA GLY A 14 6.51 -11.51 4.16
C GLY A 14 5.67 -10.23 4.20
N LEU A 15 4.67 -10.18 5.08
CA LEU A 15 3.76 -9.04 5.18
C LEU A 15 4.37 -7.83 5.89
N THR A 16 5.35 -8.03 6.78
CA THR A 16 5.91 -6.93 7.58
C THR A 16 7.32 -6.55 7.15
N ILE A 17 8.27 -7.49 7.06
CA ILE A 17 9.67 -7.16 6.79
C ILE A 17 9.89 -6.90 5.30
N LEU A 18 9.34 -7.75 4.44
CA LEU A 18 9.46 -7.57 2.99
C LEU A 18 8.67 -6.35 2.51
N ALA A 19 7.43 -6.18 2.99
CA ALA A 19 6.62 -5.00 2.64
C ALA A 19 7.21 -3.69 3.19
N ALA A 20 7.70 -3.66 4.43
CA ALA A 20 8.39 -2.48 4.94
C ALA A 20 9.71 -2.23 4.19
N GLY A 21 10.40 -3.30 3.77
CA GLY A 21 11.65 -3.23 3.02
C GLY A 21 11.52 -2.54 1.65
N THR A 22 10.36 -2.61 1.00
CA THR A 22 10.12 -1.88 -0.27
C THR A 22 9.71 -0.43 -0.02
N SER A 23 8.88 -0.17 1.00
CA SER A 23 8.35 1.18 1.26
C SER A 23 9.32 2.12 2.01
N VAL A 24 10.25 1.58 2.81
CA VAL A 24 11.21 2.40 3.59
C VAL A 24 12.19 3.18 2.68
N PRO A 25 12.84 2.57 1.67
CA PRO A 25 13.69 3.30 0.72
C PRO A 25 12.93 4.40 -0.02
N ASP A 26 11.69 4.14 -0.44
CA ASP A 26 10.86 5.12 -1.16
C ASP A 26 10.46 6.30 -0.28
N LEU A 27 10.13 6.05 0.98
CA LEU A 27 9.88 7.08 1.98
C LEU A 27 11.14 7.95 2.16
N LEU A 28 12.31 7.34 2.34
CA LEU A 28 13.57 8.07 2.53
C LEU A 28 13.89 8.93 1.30
N SER A 29 13.79 8.37 0.10
CA SER A 29 14.00 9.08 -1.16
C SER A 29 13.06 10.28 -1.28
N SER A 30 11.76 10.07 -1.03
CA SER A 30 10.74 11.13 -1.13
C SER A 30 10.96 12.23 -0.08
N VAL A 31 11.38 11.89 1.14
CA VAL A 31 11.70 12.88 2.18
C VAL A 31 12.94 13.69 1.79
N ILE A 32 13.98 13.08 1.25
CA ILE A 32 15.20 13.78 0.83
C ILE A 32 14.87 14.80 -0.27
N VAL A 33 14.14 14.38 -1.30
CA VAL A 33 13.74 15.24 -2.43
C VAL A 33 12.80 16.36 -1.97
N ALA A 34 11.84 16.06 -1.07
CA ALA A 34 10.97 17.08 -0.49
C ALA A 34 11.75 18.12 0.34
N ARG A 35 12.80 17.70 1.07
CA ARG A 35 13.68 18.60 1.83
C ARG A 35 14.54 19.50 0.95
N GLN A 36 14.78 19.11 -0.30
CA GLN A 36 15.49 19.92 -1.29
C GLN A 36 14.59 20.98 -1.96
N GLY A 37 13.30 21.04 -1.60
CA GLY A 37 12.33 21.98 -2.18
C GLY A 37 11.53 21.39 -3.35
N GLU A 38 11.84 20.16 -3.78
CA GLU A 38 11.24 19.47 -4.92
C GLU A 38 10.03 18.60 -4.48
N GLY A 39 9.07 19.22 -3.78
CA GLY A 39 7.91 18.50 -3.23
C GLY A 39 7.07 17.78 -4.29
N ASP A 40 6.89 18.39 -5.46
CA ASP A 40 6.13 17.80 -6.56
C ASP A 40 6.82 16.53 -7.10
N MET A 41 8.16 16.54 -7.15
CA MET A 41 8.95 15.37 -7.53
C MET A 41 8.83 14.26 -6.49
N ALA A 42 8.88 14.59 -5.20
CA ALA A 42 8.69 13.62 -4.12
C ALA A 42 7.32 12.92 -4.19
N VAL A 43 6.24 13.68 -4.46
CA VAL A 43 4.89 13.12 -4.64
C VAL A 43 4.81 12.23 -5.87
N SER A 44 5.37 12.69 -7.00
CA SER A 44 5.36 11.91 -8.25
C SER A 44 6.11 10.58 -8.11
N SER A 45 7.23 10.58 -7.39
CA SER A 45 8.04 9.39 -7.10
C SER A 45 7.27 8.40 -6.23
N SER A 46 6.67 8.89 -5.14
CA SER A 46 5.83 8.08 -4.24
C SER A 46 4.64 7.43 -4.96
N ILE A 47 3.93 8.20 -5.82
CA ILE A 47 2.82 7.68 -6.60
C ILE A 47 3.30 6.66 -7.64
N GLY A 48 4.42 6.95 -8.33
CA GLY A 48 5.00 6.09 -9.35
C GLY A 48 5.44 4.73 -8.81
N SER A 49 6.07 4.70 -7.63
CA SER A 49 6.51 3.43 -7.00
C SER A 49 5.32 2.53 -6.68
N ASN A 50 4.25 3.06 -6.07
CA ASN A 50 3.04 2.30 -5.79
C ASN A 50 2.36 1.75 -7.06
N ILE A 51 2.36 2.53 -8.14
CA ILE A 51 1.83 2.08 -9.44
C ILE A 51 2.70 0.93 -9.98
N PHE A 52 4.02 1.03 -9.89
CA PHE A 52 4.95 0.00 -10.32
C PHE A 52 4.79 -1.29 -9.50
N ASP A 53 4.63 -1.20 -8.18
CA ASP A 53 4.40 -2.35 -7.32
C ASP A 53 3.12 -3.11 -7.69
N VAL A 54 2.04 -2.40 -8.00
CA VAL A 54 0.77 -3.04 -8.40
C VAL A 54 0.85 -3.63 -9.81
N LEU A 55 1.48 -2.93 -10.76
CA LEU A 55 1.53 -3.36 -12.17
C LEU A 55 2.64 -4.38 -12.48
N VAL A 56 3.72 -4.37 -11.70
CA VAL A 56 4.93 -5.18 -11.95
C VAL A 56 5.24 -6.03 -10.73
N GLY A 57 5.30 -5.43 -9.53
CA GLY A 57 5.66 -6.13 -8.30
C GLY A 57 4.74 -7.31 -7.95
N LEU A 58 3.42 -7.15 -8.11
CA LEU A 58 2.42 -8.19 -7.83
C LEU A 58 2.29 -9.26 -8.94
N PRO A 59 2.10 -8.91 -10.23
CA PRO A 59 1.84 -9.92 -11.26
C PRO A 59 3.09 -10.69 -11.68
N LEU A 60 4.29 -10.11 -11.59
CA LEU A 60 5.51 -10.73 -12.11
C LEU A 60 5.90 -12.01 -11.34
N PRO A 61 5.89 -12.05 -9.99
CA PRO A 61 6.09 -13.28 -9.22
C PRO A 61 4.98 -14.32 -9.46
N TRP A 62 3.74 -13.87 -9.62
CA TRP A 62 2.61 -14.77 -9.87
C TRP A 62 2.67 -15.41 -11.26
N LEU A 63 3.05 -14.64 -12.28
CA LEU A 63 3.33 -15.14 -13.63
C LEU A 63 4.50 -16.11 -13.64
N ALA A 64 5.61 -15.76 -12.98
CA ALA A 64 6.77 -16.65 -12.85
C ALA A 64 6.38 -17.98 -12.17
N PHE A 65 5.60 -17.92 -11.09
CA PHE A 65 5.11 -19.11 -10.39
C PHE A 65 4.21 -19.97 -11.28
N ASN A 66 3.25 -19.36 -12.00
CA ASN A 66 2.38 -20.06 -12.93
C ASN A 66 3.16 -20.73 -14.06
N LEU A 67 4.18 -20.06 -14.61
CA LEU A 67 5.01 -20.59 -15.69
C LEU A 67 5.85 -21.80 -15.24
N ILE A 68 6.38 -21.77 -14.01
CA ILE A 68 7.23 -22.83 -13.46
C ILE A 68 6.40 -24.02 -12.95
N LYS A 69 5.27 -23.77 -12.28
CA LYS A 69 4.49 -24.81 -11.59
C LYS A 69 3.28 -25.30 -12.37
N GLY A 70 2.80 -24.56 -13.38
CA GLY A 70 1.65 -24.92 -14.21
C GLY A 70 0.32 -25.07 -13.45
N ARG A 71 0.21 -24.51 -12.24
CA ARG A 71 -0.98 -24.66 -11.37
C ARG A 71 -1.69 -23.34 -11.18
N VAL A 72 -2.98 -23.31 -11.46
CA VAL A 72 -3.84 -22.16 -11.16
C VAL A 72 -4.04 -22.02 -9.65
N VAL A 73 -3.64 -20.88 -9.11
CA VAL A 73 -3.88 -20.52 -7.70
C VAL A 73 -5.32 -20.02 -7.58
N LYS A 74 -6.16 -20.75 -6.82
CA LYS A 74 -7.52 -20.30 -6.53
C LYS A 74 -7.48 -19.19 -5.48
N VAL A 75 -8.04 -18.04 -5.79
CA VAL A 75 -8.19 -16.91 -4.88
C VAL A 75 -9.54 -17.04 -4.17
N GLY A 76 -9.54 -17.09 -2.82
CA GLY A 76 -10.77 -17.10 -2.03
C GLY A 76 -11.51 -15.76 -2.19
N ALA A 77 -12.77 -15.80 -2.62
CA ALA A 77 -13.48 -14.64 -3.16
C ALA A 77 -14.45 -13.97 -2.16
N ASP A 78 -14.74 -14.62 -1.03
CA ASP A 78 -15.95 -14.33 -0.24
C ASP A 78 -16.03 -12.88 0.26
N ASN A 79 -14.88 -12.20 0.41
CA ASN A 79 -14.81 -10.80 0.86
C ASN A 79 -14.04 -9.86 -0.08
N LEU A 80 -13.57 -10.37 -1.22
CA LEU A 80 -12.65 -9.63 -2.08
C LEU A 80 -13.34 -8.41 -2.69
N PHE A 81 -14.63 -8.55 -3.03
CA PHE A 81 -15.43 -7.50 -3.63
C PHE A 81 -15.56 -6.25 -2.73
N LEU A 82 -15.86 -6.46 -1.44
CA LEU A 82 -16.02 -5.37 -0.47
C LEU A 82 -14.67 -4.67 -0.22
N SER A 83 -13.59 -5.45 -0.08
CA SER A 83 -12.24 -4.90 0.04
C SER A 83 -11.83 -4.07 -1.18
N VAL A 84 -12.15 -4.52 -2.40
CA VAL A 84 -11.88 -3.77 -3.63
C VAL A 84 -12.67 -2.46 -3.68
N ILE A 85 -13.95 -2.45 -3.28
CA ILE A 85 -14.76 -1.23 -3.23
C ILE A 85 -14.17 -0.20 -2.26
N ILE A 86 -13.78 -0.63 -1.05
CA ILE A 86 -13.17 0.28 -0.06
C ILE A 86 -11.86 0.85 -0.59
N LEU A 87 -11.01 0.00 -1.19
CA LEU A 87 -9.71 0.41 -1.72
C LEU A 87 -9.87 1.42 -2.86
N LEU A 88 -10.84 1.20 -3.76
CA LEU A 88 -11.20 2.17 -4.80
C LEU A 88 -11.79 3.46 -4.22
N GLY A 89 -12.64 3.36 -3.19
CA GLY A 89 -13.20 4.53 -2.50
C GLY A 89 -12.13 5.40 -1.84
N MET A 90 -11.14 4.77 -1.21
CA MET A 90 -9.97 5.44 -0.64
C MET A 90 -9.13 6.14 -1.71
N LEU A 91 -8.90 5.48 -2.85
CA LEU A 91 -8.18 6.08 -3.98
C LEU A 91 -8.91 7.35 -4.47
N VAL A 92 -10.23 7.28 -4.63
CA VAL A 92 -11.04 8.43 -5.03
C VAL A 92 -10.97 9.55 -3.97
N ALA A 93 -11.06 9.23 -2.68
CA ALA A 93 -10.96 10.21 -1.60
C ALA A 93 -9.61 10.94 -1.60
N VAL A 94 -8.51 10.21 -1.82
CA VAL A 94 -7.17 10.79 -1.96
C VAL A 94 -7.10 11.74 -3.16
N ILE A 95 -7.58 11.31 -4.34
CA ILE A 95 -7.59 12.14 -5.56
C ILE A 95 -8.45 13.39 -5.36
N CYS A 96 -9.65 13.25 -4.79
CA CYS A 96 -10.53 14.39 -4.48
C CYS A 96 -9.83 15.38 -3.54
N THR A 97 -9.13 14.90 -2.52
CA THR A 97 -8.41 15.75 -1.57
C THR A 97 -7.29 16.53 -2.28
N ILE A 98 -6.56 15.91 -3.20
CA ILE A 98 -5.51 16.57 -4.00
C ILE A 98 -6.12 17.65 -4.92
N ILE A 99 -7.24 17.35 -5.58
CA ILE A 99 -7.94 18.29 -6.46
C ILE A 99 -8.47 19.50 -5.69
N VAL A 100 -9.08 19.28 -4.52
CA VAL A 100 -9.59 20.35 -3.65
C VAL A 100 -8.46 21.27 -3.18
N ASN A 101 -7.27 20.71 -2.93
CA ASN A 101 -6.07 21.47 -2.60
C ASN A 101 -5.37 22.11 -3.82
N LYS A 102 -6.01 22.10 -5.00
CA LYS A 102 -5.52 22.67 -6.26
C LYS A 102 -4.10 22.23 -6.62
N TRP A 103 -3.77 20.96 -6.36
CA TRP A 103 -2.42 20.42 -6.62
C TRP A 103 -1.30 21.19 -5.91
N ARG A 104 -1.59 21.91 -4.82
CA ARG A 104 -0.57 22.58 -4.01
C ARG A 104 -0.25 21.74 -2.80
N MET A 105 1.03 21.43 -2.60
CA MET A 105 1.52 20.83 -1.36
C MET A 105 1.45 21.85 -0.21
N THR A 106 0.30 21.89 0.46
CA THR A 106 0.10 22.67 1.68
C THR A 106 0.17 21.77 2.90
N GLN A 107 0.49 22.32 4.07
CA GLN A 107 0.46 21.56 5.32
C GLN A 107 -0.95 20.99 5.62
N SER A 108 -2.01 21.67 5.14
CA SER A 108 -3.39 21.19 5.24
C SER A 108 -3.63 19.89 4.47
N LEU A 109 -3.05 19.73 3.28
CA LEU A 109 -3.08 18.47 2.53
C LEU A 109 -2.44 17.32 3.34
N GLY A 110 -1.30 17.58 3.99
CA GLY A 110 -0.63 16.61 4.85
C GLY A 110 -1.50 16.13 6.00
N TYR A 111 -2.15 17.04 6.73
CA TYR A 111 -3.09 16.67 7.78
C TYR A 111 -4.30 15.90 7.24
N ALA A 112 -4.85 16.29 6.09
CA ALA A 112 -5.95 15.58 5.45
C ALA A 112 -5.57 14.13 5.07
N MET A 113 -4.36 13.93 4.54
CA MET A 113 -3.82 12.60 4.21
C MET A 113 -3.66 11.72 5.47
N PHE A 114 -3.11 12.28 6.56
CA PHE A 114 -3.01 11.56 7.84
C PHE A 114 -4.38 11.19 8.42
N CYS A 115 -5.36 12.10 8.36
CA CYS A 115 -6.72 11.82 8.80
C CYS A 115 -7.38 10.72 7.97
N LEU A 116 -7.26 10.76 6.63
CA LEU A 116 -7.79 9.69 5.76
C LEU A 116 -7.15 8.34 6.07
N TYR A 117 -5.84 8.31 6.31
CA TYR A 117 -5.14 7.08 6.71
C TYR A 117 -5.63 6.56 8.08
N ALA A 118 -5.81 7.44 9.05
CA ALA A 118 -6.33 7.06 10.37
C ALA A 118 -7.76 6.51 10.30
N VAL A 119 -8.63 7.13 9.48
CA VAL A 119 -10.00 6.64 9.23
C VAL A 119 -9.97 5.26 8.57
N PHE A 120 -9.11 5.07 7.57
CA PHE A 120 -8.95 3.78 6.92
C PHE A 120 -8.51 2.68 7.90
N VAL A 121 -7.47 2.94 8.70
CA VAL A 121 -6.99 1.99 9.70
C VAL A 121 -8.06 1.70 10.76
N ALA A 122 -8.80 2.72 11.21
CA ALA A 122 -9.90 2.52 12.16
C ALA A 122 -11.03 1.68 11.57
N GLN A 123 -11.42 1.94 10.32
CA GLN A 123 -12.44 1.18 9.61
C GLN A 123 -12.00 -0.28 9.35
N ASP A 124 -10.73 -0.49 9.03
CA ASP A 124 -10.17 -1.83 8.84
C ASP A 124 -10.07 -2.60 10.17
N LEU A 125 -9.62 -1.96 11.25
CA LEU A 125 -9.57 -2.55 12.59
C LEU A 125 -10.96 -2.92 13.12
N LEU A 126 -11.95 -2.04 12.96
CA LEU A 126 -13.35 -2.34 13.32
C LEU A 126 -13.86 -3.54 12.55
N ARG A 127 -13.62 -3.58 11.23
CA ARG A 127 -13.99 -4.73 10.39
C ARG A 127 -13.29 -6.01 10.86
N VAL A 128 -12.00 -6.00 11.16
CA VAL A 128 -11.31 -7.20 11.67
C VAL A 128 -11.89 -7.66 13.00
N THR A 129 -12.31 -6.73 13.86
CA THR A 129 -12.92 -7.03 15.17
C THR A 129 -14.31 -7.65 15.02
N ASP A 130 -15.11 -7.22 14.05
CA ASP A 130 -16.42 -7.80 13.73
C ASP A 130 -16.34 -9.25 13.21
N TRP A 131 -15.17 -9.68 12.70
CA TRP A 131 -14.91 -11.05 12.22
C TRP A 131 -14.35 -11.97 13.32
N GLY A 132 -14.16 -11.45 14.54
CA GLY A 132 -13.55 -12.13 15.68
C GLY A 132 -14.54 -12.81 16.65
N CYS A 133 -15.78 -13.10 16.23
CA CYS A 133 -16.76 -13.89 17.00
C CYS A 133 -17.33 -15.02 16.13
#